data_AF-A0A6G4ZVN3-F1
#
_entry.id   AF-A0A6G4ZVN3-F1
#
_cell.length_a   1.000
_cell.length_b   1.000
_cell.length_c   1.000
_cell.angle_alpha   90.00
_cell.angle_beta   90.00
_cell.angle_gamma   90.00
#
_symmetry.space_group_name_H-M   'P 1'
#
loop_
_entity.id
_entity.type
_entity.pdbx_description
1 polymer ?
#
loop_
_entity_poly.entity_id
_entity_poly.type
_entity_poly.pdbx_seq_one_letter_code
_entity_poly.pdbx_strand_id
1 'polypeptide(L)'
;AKDRLKNTFWGVGFLAGLQSSWYFTQCLSLYGNFDIALLWGEYDFRHKAKTLQVNTSTGTITRSFDVESKSDFSAMQAIFDMGIGLSYETTLCDCRYRFTLSTGWEHHAWLDLNHRFKFTSSCSFIQTNNNVGFGGLVIRARFDF
;
A
#
# COMPACT_ATOMS: atom_id res chain seq x y z
N ALA A 1 -20.18 20.12 1.22
CA ALA A 1 -19.96 19.28 0.03
C ALA A 1 -19.36 17.96 0.48
N LYS A 2 -19.82 16.81 -0.04
CA LYS A 2 -19.21 15.50 0.25
C LYS A 2 -18.72 14.92 -1.06
N ASP A 3 -17.40 14.95 -1.24
CA ASP A 3 -16.76 14.36 -2.41
C ASP A 3 -16.51 12.88 -2.14
N ARG A 4 -16.89 12.03 -3.10
CA ARG A 4 -16.59 10.59 -3.07
C ARG A 4 -15.66 10.26 -4.23
N LEU A 5 -14.48 9.79 -3.87
CA LEU A 5 -13.45 9.29 -4.79
C LEU A 5 -13.45 7.77 -4.69
N LYS A 6 -13.57 7.08 -5.83
CA LYS A 6 -13.36 5.64 -5.94
C LYS A 6 -12.30 5.39 -7.01
N ASN A 7 -11.23 4.71 -6.61
CA ASN A 7 -10.19 4.21 -7.50
C ASN A 7 -10.21 2.68 -7.42
N THR A 8 -10.20 1.99 -8.56
CA THR A 8 -10.12 0.52 -8.64
C THR A 8 -9.04 0.17 -9.64
N PHE A 9 -8.10 -0.67 -9.24
CA PHE A 9 -7.00 -1.12 -10.08
C PHE A 9 -7.11 -2.63 -10.29
N TRP A 10 -6.97 -3.07 -11.53
CA TRP A 10 -6.80 -4.47 -11.87
C TRP A 10 -5.59 -4.60 -12.78
N GLY A 11 -4.74 -5.59 -12.54
CA GLY A 11 -3.56 -5.82 -13.35
C GLY A 11 -2.96 -7.19 -13.15
N VAL A 12 -2.03 -7.51 -14.04
CA VAL A 12 -1.22 -8.73 -14.01
C VAL A 12 0.25 -8.34 -14.09
N GLY A 13 1.11 -9.13 -13.47
CA GLY A 13 2.52 -8.78 -13.44
C GLY A 13 3.40 -9.85 -12.87
N PHE A 14 4.68 -9.49 -12.76
CA PHE A 14 5.70 -10.35 -12.19
C PHE A 14 5.92 -9.97 -10.73
N LEU A 15 6.10 -11.00 -9.90
CA LEU A 15 6.55 -10.88 -8.53
C LEU A 15 7.90 -11.61 -8.43
N ALA A 16 8.91 -10.93 -7.91
CA ALA A 16 10.21 -11.50 -7.63
C ALA A 16 10.57 -11.22 -6.18
N GLY A 17 11.11 -12.23 -5.51
CA GLY A 17 11.43 -12.17 -4.09
C GLY A 17 12.81 -12.73 -3.78
N LEU A 18 13.46 -12.15 -2.79
CA LEU A 18 14.74 -12.57 -2.23
C LEU A 18 14.58 -12.72 -0.72
N GLN A 19 14.77 -13.95 -0.25
CA GLN A 19 14.88 -14.26 1.17
C GLN A 19 16.35 -14.58 1.49
N SER A 20 16.97 -13.74 2.31
CA SER A 20 18.34 -13.88 2.76
C SER A 20 18.40 -14.14 4.26
N SER A 21 19.37 -14.93 4.70
CA SER A 21 19.62 -15.20 6.12
C SER A 21 21.12 -15.27 6.37
N TRP A 22 21.59 -14.41 7.26
CA TRP A 22 22.99 -14.29 7.65
C TRP A 22 23.16 -14.74 9.10
N TYR A 23 23.94 -15.79 9.32
CA TYR A 23 24.20 -16.33 10.65
C TYR A 23 25.45 -15.69 11.24
N PHE A 24 25.31 -15.06 12.41
CA PHE A 24 26.45 -14.52 13.15
C PHE A 24 26.98 -15.54 14.16
N THR A 25 26.08 -16.27 14.81
CA THR A 25 26.40 -17.35 15.74
C THR A 25 25.46 -18.53 15.50
N GLN A 26 25.65 -19.64 16.24
CA GLN A 26 24.75 -20.79 16.20
C GLN A 26 23.32 -20.45 16.65
N CYS A 27 23.16 -19.41 17.46
CA CYS A 27 21.88 -19.01 18.02
C CYS A 27 21.35 -17.70 17.43
N LEU A 28 22.17 -16.88 16.79
CA LEU A 28 21.78 -15.54 16.33
C LEU A 28 21.96 -15.39 14.82
N SER A 29 20.88 -15.01 14.15
CA SER A 29 20.85 -14.75 12.71
C SER A 29 20.12 -13.44 12.40
N LEU A 30 20.49 -12.82 11.28
CA LEU A 30 19.79 -11.70 10.65
C LEU A 30 19.06 -12.24 9.43
N TYR A 31 17.75 -12.07 9.38
CA TYR A 31 16.96 -12.39 8.20
C TYR A 31 16.57 -11.11 7.47
N GLY A 32 16.56 -11.20 6.14
CA GLY A 32 16.09 -10.14 5.26
C GLY A 32 15.16 -10.74 4.21
N ASN A 33 14.00 -10.13 4.04
CA ASN A 33 13.04 -10.45 2.99
C ASN A 33 12.91 -9.22 2.11
N PHE A 34 12.97 -9.40 0.80
CA PHE A 34 12.85 -8.32 -0.16
C PHE A 34 12.05 -8.83 -1.34
N ASP A 35 10.87 -8.28 -1.56
CA ASP A 35 10.02 -8.63 -2.69
C ASP A 35 9.69 -7.38 -3.51
N ILE A 36 9.68 -7.53 -4.82
CA ILE A 36 9.30 -6.49 -5.76
C ILE A 36 8.26 -7.06 -6.72
N ALA A 37 7.14 -6.36 -6.85
CA ALA A 37 6.11 -6.66 -7.81
C ALA A 37 6.01 -5.54 -8.84
N LEU A 38 5.95 -5.92 -10.10
CA LEU A 38 5.74 -5.00 -11.22
C LEU A 38 4.49 -5.45 -11.96
N LEU A 39 3.42 -4.70 -11.76
CA LEU A 39 2.08 -4.96 -12.27
C LEU A 39 1.79 -4.05 -13.45
N TRP A 40 1.28 -4.59 -14.54
CA TRP A 40 0.67 -3.80 -15.61
C TRP A 40 -0.84 -3.98 -15.54
N GLY A 41 -1.58 -2.89 -15.51
CA GLY A 41 -3.01 -2.94 -15.33
C GLY A 41 -3.72 -1.69 -15.77
N GLU A 42 -5.02 -1.70 -15.52
CA GLU A 42 -5.96 -0.63 -15.82
C GLU A 42 -6.52 -0.04 -14.54
N TYR A 43 -6.61 1.28 -14.52
CA TYR A 43 -7.21 2.07 -13.46
C TYR A 43 -8.61 2.51 -13.89
N ASP A 44 -9.62 2.10 -13.13
CA ASP A 44 -10.99 2.61 -13.22
C ASP A 44 -11.20 3.71 -12.18
N PHE A 45 -11.18 4.97 -12.63
CA PHE A 45 -11.41 6.12 -11.75
C PHE A 45 -12.85 6.62 -11.84
N ARG A 46 -13.49 6.82 -10.68
CA ARG A 46 -14.81 7.45 -10.57
C ARG A 46 -14.81 8.56 -9.52
N HIS A 47 -15.11 9.77 -9.95
CA HIS A 47 -15.28 10.93 -9.06
C HIS A 47 -16.72 11.43 -9.08
N LYS A 48 -17.30 11.59 -7.88
CA LYS A 48 -18.61 12.23 -7.69
C LYS A 48 -18.45 13.37 -6.69
N ALA A 49 -18.64 14.61 -7.17
CA ALA A 49 -18.65 15.81 -6.33
C ALA A 49 -20.06 16.37 -6.19
N LYS A 50 -20.43 16.76 -4.97
CA LYS A 50 -21.71 17.41 -4.65
C LYS A 50 -21.46 18.80 -4.07
N THR A 51 -21.51 19.82 -4.91
CA THR A 51 -21.19 21.21 -4.53
C THR A 51 -22.46 22.01 -4.26
N LEU A 52 -22.82 22.19 -2.98
CA LEU A 52 -23.91 23.08 -2.60
C LEU A 52 -23.49 24.53 -2.84
N GLN A 53 -24.14 25.22 -3.77
CA GLN A 53 -24.00 26.67 -3.92
C GLN A 53 -25.09 27.36 -3.09
N VAL A 54 -24.68 28.16 -2.12
CA VAL A 54 -25.57 29.05 -1.36
C VAL A 54 -25.45 30.44 -1.99
N ASN A 55 -26.56 30.95 -2.54
CA ASN A 55 -26.56 32.27 -3.15
C ASN A 55 -26.87 33.32 -2.06
N THR A 56 -25.85 34.02 -1.59
CA THR A 56 -25.89 34.89 -0.40
C THR A 56 -26.82 36.11 -0.55
N SER A 57 -27.24 36.46 -1.76
CA SER A 57 -28.10 37.62 -2.04
C SER A 57 -29.61 37.35 -1.99
N THR A 58 -30.06 36.10 -2.09
CA THR A 58 -31.49 35.72 -2.16
C THR A 58 -31.92 34.69 -1.13
N GLY A 59 -30.99 34.19 -0.29
CA GLY A 59 -31.27 33.15 0.72
C GLY A 59 -31.72 31.80 0.14
N THR A 60 -31.69 31.64 -1.19
CA THR A 60 -32.15 30.43 -1.88
C THR A 60 -31.02 29.42 -1.96
N ILE A 61 -31.26 28.21 -1.46
CA ILE A 61 -30.33 27.08 -1.56
C ILE A 61 -30.59 26.37 -2.90
N THR A 62 -29.78 26.64 -3.91
CA THR A 62 -29.90 25.95 -5.20
C THR A 62 -29.15 24.62 -5.13
N ARG A 63 -29.83 23.52 -5.47
CA ARG A 63 -29.29 22.17 -5.36
C ARG A 63 -28.23 21.93 -6.45
N SER A 64 -27.12 21.34 -6.01
CA SER A 64 -25.84 21.15 -6.70
C SER A 64 -25.89 20.29 -7.95
N PHE A 65 -25.11 20.65 -8.98
CA PHE A 65 -24.74 19.78 -10.09
C PHE A 65 -24.01 18.52 -9.58
N ASP A 66 -24.46 17.33 -9.97
CA ASP A 66 -23.72 16.06 -9.82
C ASP A 66 -22.74 15.96 -11.00
N VAL A 67 -21.46 16.27 -10.75
CA VAL A 67 -20.41 16.03 -11.75
C VAL A 67 -19.86 14.64 -11.51
N GLU A 68 -20.14 13.72 -12.45
CA GLU A 68 -19.55 12.39 -12.52
C GLU A 68 -18.48 12.38 -13.61
N SER A 69 -17.23 12.15 -13.22
CA SER A 69 -16.12 11.94 -14.16
C SER A 69 -15.66 10.50 -14.06
N LYS A 70 -15.59 9.83 -15.22
CA LYS A 70 -15.04 8.50 -15.41
C LYS A 70 -13.82 8.62 -16.31
N SER A 71 -12.71 8.03 -15.88
CA SER A 71 -11.52 7.92 -16.71
C SER A 71 -10.92 6.55 -16.47
N ASP A 72 -10.63 5.87 -17.56
CA ASP A 72 -9.97 4.57 -17.56
C ASP A 72 -8.60 4.76 -18.24
N PHE A 73 -7.52 4.29 -17.63
CA PHE A 73 -6.19 4.36 -18.23
C PHE A 73 -5.31 3.18 -17.79
N SER A 74 -4.42 2.75 -18.67
CA SER A 74 -3.45 1.70 -18.36
C SER A 74 -2.17 2.30 -17.80
N ALA A 75 -1.63 1.70 -16.74
CA ALA A 75 -0.37 2.11 -16.14
C ALA A 75 0.39 0.92 -15.56
N MET A 76 1.69 1.14 -15.35
CA MET A 76 2.54 0.20 -14.62
C MET A 76 2.60 0.62 -13.16
N GLN A 77 2.41 -0.35 -12.28
CA GLN A 77 2.37 -0.19 -10.83
C GLN A 77 3.50 -1.00 -10.21
N ALA A 78 4.38 -0.33 -9.47
CA ALA A 78 5.44 -0.99 -8.71
C ALA A 78 5.03 -1.10 -7.23
N ILE A 79 5.22 -2.30 -6.67
CA ILE A 79 5.02 -2.60 -5.25
C ILE A 79 6.33 -3.15 -4.71
N PHE A 80 6.68 -2.72 -3.51
CA PHE A 80 7.93 -3.03 -2.85
C PHE A 80 7.69 -3.49 -1.42
N ASP A 81 8.20 -4.67 -1.10
CA ASP A 81 8.11 -5.26 0.23
C ASP A 81 9.51 -5.52 0.76
N MET A 82 9.77 -5.06 1.97
CA MET A 82 11.05 -5.23 2.62
C MET A 82 10.83 -5.55 4.09
N GLY A 83 11.36 -6.68 4.51
CA GLY A 83 11.47 -7.10 5.90
C GLY A 83 12.92 -7.24 6.31
N ILE A 84 13.28 -6.74 7.47
CA ILE A 84 14.58 -7.04 8.08
C ILE A 84 14.40 -7.30 9.56
N GLY A 85 15.08 -8.32 10.09
CA GLY A 85 14.96 -8.64 11.50
C GLY A 85 16.02 -9.59 12.01
N LEU A 86 16.09 -9.67 13.33
CA LEU A 86 16.95 -10.60 14.04
C LEU A 86 16.15 -11.83 14.45
N SER A 87 16.79 -12.99 14.41
CA SER A 87 16.23 -14.26 14.85
C SER A 87 17.19 -14.93 15.82
N TYR A 88 16.66 -15.28 16.98
CA TYR A 88 17.33 -16.03 18.03
C TYR A 88 16.78 -17.45 18.08
N GLU A 89 17.63 -18.45 17.95
CA GLU A 89 17.29 -19.87 18.00
C GLU A 89 18.04 -20.56 19.14
N THR A 90 17.31 -21.35 19.92
CA THR A 90 17.87 -22.17 20.99
C THR A 90 17.26 -23.57 20.98
N THR A 91 18.05 -24.55 21.37
CA THR A 91 17.62 -25.95 21.52
C THR A 91 17.62 -26.31 23.00
N LEU A 92 16.56 -27.00 23.43
CA LEU A 92 16.36 -27.44 24.82
C LEU A 92 16.28 -28.97 24.87
N CYS A 93 16.70 -29.55 26.00
CA CYS A 93 16.66 -30.99 26.29
C CYS A 93 17.33 -31.86 25.21
N ASP A 94 18.65 -31.75 25.04
CA ASP A 94 19.44 -32.55 24.09
C ASP A 94 18.90 -32.48 22.64
N CYS A 95 18.61 -31.26 22.15
CA CYS A 95 18.09 -31.01 20.80
C CYS A 95 16.69 -31.61 20.51
N ARG A 96 15.92 -31.99 21.53
CA ARG A 96 14.54 -32.48 21.32
C ARG A 96 13.52 -31.37 21.11
N TYR A 97 13.74 -30.19 21.69
CA TYR A 97 12.87 -29.05 21.51
C TYR A 97 13.65 -27.90 20.89
N ARG A 98 13.07 -27.23 19.90
CA ARG A 98 13.65 -26.03 19.30
C ARG A 98 12.73 -24.85 19.50
N PHE A 99 13.27 -23.78 20.06
CA PHE A 99 12.60 -22.50 20.21
C PHE A 99 13.29 -21.44 19.36
N THR A 100 12.52 -20.75 18.54
CA THR A 100 13.00 -19.64 17.72
C THR A 100 12.15 -18.41 18.00
N LEU A 101 12.81 -17.30 18.33
CA LEU A 101 12.20 -15.99 18.50
C LEU A 101 12.80 -15.02 17.48
N SER A 102 11.97 -14.49 16.61
CA SER A 102 12.36 -13.53 15.60
C SER A 102 11.64 -12.21 15.81
N THR A 103 12.34 -11.10 15.67
CA THR A 103 11.79 -9.76 15.72
C THR A 103 12.33 -8.97 14.55
N GLY A 104 11.50 -8.19 13.89
CA GLY A 104 11.89 -7.43 12.71
C GLY A 104 10.93 -6.31 12.39
N TRP A 105 11.29 -5.55 11.38
CA TRP A 105 10.48 -4.50 10.81
C TRP A 105 10.15 -4.85 9.37
N GLU A 106 8.86 -4.82 9.03
CA GLU A 106 8.37 -5.01 7.67
C GLU A 106 7.82 -3.70 7.14
N HIS A 107 8.09 -3.44 5.86
CA HIS A 107 7.64 -2.27 5.13
C HIS A 107 7.09 -2.70 3.77
N HIS A 108 5.92 -2.16 3.42
CA HIS A 108 5.15 -2.50 2.23
C HIS A 108 4.76 -1.18 1.54
N ALA A 109 5.34 -0.90 0.38
CA ALA A 109 5.24 0.39 -0.31
C ALA A 109 4.65 0.22 -1.72
N TRP A 110 3.64 1.04 -2.01
CA TRP A 110 2.97 1.13 -3.30
C TRP A 110 3.31 2.48 -3.92
N LEU A 111 4.01 2.45 -5.06
CA LEU A 111 4.43 3.65 -5.76
C LEU A 111 3.33 4.09 -6.72
N ASP A 112 2.97 5.38 -6.73
CA ASP A 112 1.97 5.93 -7.66
C ASP A 112 0.54 5.34 -7.60
N LEU A 113 0.19 4.57 -6.56
CA LEU A 113 -1.14 3.94 -6.45
C LEU A 113 -2.29 4.97 -6.37
N ASN A 114 -2.05 6.10 -5.72
CA ASN A 114 -3.12 7.03 -5.37
C ASN A 114 -3.24 8.13 -6.44
N HIS A 115 -3.93 7.81 -7.52
CA HIS A 115 -4.32 8.78 -8.53
C HIS A 115 -5.53 9.59 -8.05
N ARG A 116 -5.35 10.91 -7.91
CA ARG A 116 -6.42 11.86 -7.59
C ARG A 116 -6.53 12.89 -8.70
N PHE A 117 -7.76 13.20 -9.10
CA PHE A 117 -8.04 14.32 -9.97
C PHE A 117 -8.52 15.51 -9.13
N LYS A 118 -7.81 16.63 -9.24
CA LYS A 118 -8.23 17.90 -8.66
C LYS A 118 -8.92 18.72 -9.75
N PHE A 119 -10.15 19.16 -9.47
CA PHE A 119 -10.86 20.09 -10.34
C PHE A 119 -10.24 21.48 -10.19
N THR A 120 -9.78 22.07 -11.29
CA THR A 120 -9.36 23.47 -11.29
C THR A 120 -10.53 24.37 -11.70
N SER A 121 -10.44 25.65 -11.37
CA SER A 121 -11.45 26.67 -11.70
C SER A 121 -11.72 26.86 -13.20
N SER A 122 -10.94 26.22 -14.08
CA SER A 122 -10.99 26.42 -15.53
C SER A 122 -11.45 25.18 -16.31
N CYS A 123 -12.29 24.32 -15.72
CA CYS A 123 -12.76 23.08 -16.34
C CYS A 123 -11.62 22.14 -16.79
N SER A 124 -10.45 22.23 -16.15
CA SER A 124 -9.32 21.35 -16.40
C SER A 124 -9.05 20.44 -15.20
N PHE A 125 -8.56 19.24 -15.48
CA PHE A 125 -8.22 18.24 -14.48
C PHE A 125 -6.70 18.17 -14.33
N ILE A 126 -6.21 18.23 -13.09
CA ILE A 126 -4.82 17.93 -12.78
C ILE A 126 -4.78 16.58 -12.06
N GLN A 127 -4.04 15.63 -12.62
CA GLN A 127 -3.76 14.34 -12.00
C GLN A 127 -2.59 14.50 -11.04
N THR A 128 -2.79 14.11 -9.78
CA THR A 128 -1.72 14.01 -8.78
C THR A 128 -1.58 12.56 -8.36
N ASN A 129 -0.36 12.06 -8.36
CA ASN A 129 -0.02 10.70 -7.94
C ASN A 129 0.68 10.79 -6.59
N ASN A 130 0.29 9.92 -5.66
CA ASN A 130 0.95 9.79 -4.36
C ASN A 130 1.28 8.33 -4.07
N ASN A 131 2.37 8.14 -3.32
CA ASN A 131 2.80 6.84 -2.81
C ASN A 131 2.04 6.50 -1.52
N VAL A 132 1.86 5.21 -1.27
CA VAL A 132 1.25 4.69 -0.04
C VAL A 132 2.20 3.66 0.55
N GLY A 133 2.55 3.82 1.83
CA GLY A 133 3.44 2.89 2.53
C GLY A 133 2.83 2.47 3.86
N PHE A 134 3.00 1.19 4.19
CA PHE A 134 2.68 0.61 5.47
C PHE A 134 3.94 0.02 6.07
N GLY A 135 4.11 0.14 7.38
CA GLY A 135 5.23 -0.47 8.08
C GLY A 135 4.84 -0.86 9.49
N GLY A 136 5.47 -1.91 9.99
CA GLY A 136 5.16 -2.43 11.30
C GLY A 136 6.25 -3.30 11.89
N LEU A 137 6.23 -3.36 13.21
CA LEU A 137 7.02 -4.31 13.98
C LEU A 137 6.38 -5.70 13.85
N VAL A 138 7.21 -6.70 13.57
CA VAL A 138 6.81 -8.10 13.44
C VAL A 138 7.58 -8.91 14.46
N ILE A 139 6.85 -9.65 15.29
CA ILE A 139 7.40 -10.60 16.25
C ILE A 139 6.87 -11.99 15.88
N ARG A 140 7.77 -12.95 15.73
CA ARG A 140 7.46 -14.35 15.43
C ARG A 140 8.07 -15.22 16.52
N ALA A 141 7.28 -16.08 17.12
CA ALA A 141 7.76 -17.12 18.02
C ALA A 141 7.39 -18.47 17.42
N ARG A 142 8.35 -19.39 17.36
CA ARG A 142 8.18 -20.74 16.84
C ARG A 142 8.70 -21.74 17.86
N PHE A 143 7.94 -22.80 18.06
CA PHE A 143 8.30 -23.93 18.92
C PHE A 143 8.12 -25.23 18.12
N ASP A 144 9.21 -25.96 17.91
CA ASP A 144 9.21 -27.28 17.27
C ASP A 144 9.54 -28.37 18.32
N PHE A 145 8.90 -29.53 18.21
CA PHE A 145 8.97 -30.69 19.12
C PHE A 145 9.33 -31.99 18.38
#